data_AF-A0A3C1WA06-F1
#
_entry.id   AF-A0A3C1WA06-F1
#
_cell.length_a   1.000
_cell.length_b   1.000
_cell.length_c   1.000
_cell.angle_alpha   90.00
_cell.angle_beta   90.00
_cell.angle_gamma   90.00
#
_symmetry.space_group_name_H-M   'P 1'
#
loop_
_entity.id
_entity.type
_entity.pdbx_description
1 polymer ?
#
loop_
_entity_poly.entity_id
_entity_poly.type
_entity_poly.pdbx_seq_one_letter_code
_entity_poly.pdbx_strand_id
1 'polypeptide(L)'
;HQCLTGSDIYKLCGRQDLTADVNFEDLMYWGEQSGLSTTRFITQHDYCHPHLDRTTDTQATQFLTDPVGAGSAFKILEQERPNSALL
;
A
#
# COMPACT_ATOMS: atom_id res chain seq x y z
N HIS A 1 -14.95 -6.04 -3.65
CA HIS A 1 -14.51 -4.78 -4.30
C HIS A 1 -14.99 -4.81 -5.74
N GLN A 2 -15.51 -3.72 -6.30
CA GLN A 2 -15.95 -3.63 -7.69
C GLN A 2 -15.22 -2.46 -8.36
N CYS A 3 -14.56 -2.73 -9.50
CA CYS A 3 -13.99 -1.66 -10.31
C CYS A 3 -15.13 -0.95 -11.07
N LEU A 4 -15.34 0.32 -10.77
CA LEU A 4 -16.29 1.17 -11.48
C LEU A 4 -15.59 1.91 -12.61
N THR A 5 -16.22 1.94 -13.78
CA THR A 5 -15.66 2.59 -14.98
C THR A 5 -16.74 3.34 -15.75
N GLY A 6 -16.32 4.24 -16.64
CA GLY A 6 -17.24 4.98 -17.52
C GLY A 6 -18.28 5.80 -16.75
N SER A 7 -19.54 5.77 -17.19
CA SER A 7 -20.61 6.54 -16.56
C SER A 7 -20.94 6.09 -15.13
N ASP A 8 -20.53 4.89 -14.73
CA ASP A 8 -20.87 4.33 -13.42
C ASP A 8 -20.18 5.06 -12.27
N ILE A 9 -19.07 5.76 -12.53
CA ILE A 9 -18.38 6.59 -11.54
C ILE A 9 -19.25 7.77 -11.06
N TYR A 10 -20.24 8.19 -11.86
CA TYR A 10 -21.14 9.30 -11.53
C TYR A 10 -22.42 8.85 -10.84
N LYS A 11 -22.58 7.54 -10.61
CA LYS A 11 -23.72 7.04 -9.83
C LYS A 11 -23.50 7.39 -8.36
N LEU A 12 -24.59 7.75 -7.68
CA LEU A 12 -24.60 7.96 -6.22
C LEU A 12 -23.57 9.00 -5.72
N CYS A 13 -23.36 10.08 -6.48
CA CYS A 13 -22.49 11.18 -6.07
C CYS A 13 -22.79 11.66 -4.64
N GLY A 14 -21.74 11.72 -3.82
CA GLY A 14 -21.83 12.09 -2.40
C GLY A 14 -22.47 11.03 -1.48
N ARG A 15 -22.79 9.84 -2.01
CA ARG A 15 -23.40 8.72 -1.26
C ARG A 15 -22.63 7.41 -1.39
N GLN A 16 -21.60 7.37 -2.21
CA GLN A 16 -20.71 6.24 -2.37
C GLN A 16 -19.26 6.73 -2.32
N ASP A 17 -18.41 5.94 -1.67
CA ASP A 17 -16.97 6.14 -1.70
C ASP A 17 -16.38 5.64 -3.03
N LEU A 18 -15.49 6.41 -3.62
CA LEU A 18 -14.76 6.07 -4.83
C LEU A 18 -13.27 6.02 -4.49
N THR A 19 -12.71 4.81 -4.48
CA THR A 19 -11.29 4.59 -4.24
C THR A 19 -10.57 4.24 -5.54
N ALA A 20 -9.27 4.47 -5.57
CA ALA A 20 -8.39 4.05 -6.66
C ALA A 20 -7.15 3.38 -6.09
N ASP A 21 -6.53 2.50 -6.87
CA ASP A 21 -5.23 1.95 -6.52
C ASP A 21 -4.16 3.05 -6.57
N VAL A 22 -3.19 2.95 -5.67
CA VAL A 22 -2.07 3.89 -5.62
C VAL A 22 -1.06 3.52 -6.70
N ASN A 23 -0.69 4.49 -7.54
CA ASN A 23 0.47 4.34 -8.41
C ASN A 23 1.76 4.57 -7.61
N PHE A 24 2.34 3.50 -7.09
CA PHE A 24 3.57 3.57 -6.29
C PHE A 24 4.80 3.98 -7.12
N GLU A 25 4.81 3.73 -8.43
CA GLU A 25 5.93 4.14 -9.30
C GLU A 25 6.05 5.66 -9.35
N ASP A 26 4.94 6.35 -9.62
CA ASP A 26 4.90 7.81 -9.61
C ASP A 26 5.17 8.37 -8.21
N LEU A 27 4.63 7.74 -7.16
CA LEU A 27 4.85 8.18 -5.79
C LEU A 27 6.34 8.10 -5.38
N MET A 28 7.02 7.01 -5.76
CA MET A 28 8.46 6.87 -5.56
C MET A 28 9.23 7.95 -6.33
N TYR A 29 8.92 8.12 -7.61
CA TYR A 29 9.56 9.13 -8.46
C TYR A 29 9.41 10.54 -7.89
N TRP A 30 8.21 10.96 -7.50
CA TRP A 30 7.97 12.29 -6.92
C TRP A 30 8.64 12.46 -5.56
N GLY A 31 8.72 11.40 -4.75
CA GLY A 31 9.48 11.40 -3.50
C GLY A 31 10.96 11.70 -3.76
N GLU A 32 11.57 11.04 -4.74
CA GLU A 32 12.96 11.27 -5.15
C GLU A 32 13.19 12.69 -5.65
N GLN A 33 12.29 13.21 -6.50
CA GLN A 33 12.36 14.61 -6.96
C GLN A 33 12.23 15.61 -5.80
N SER A 34 11.63 15.19 -4.67
CA SER A 34 11.45 16.01 -3.46
C SER A 34 12.57 15.80 -2.42
N GLY A 35 13.63 15.08 -2.78
CA GLY A 35 14.78 14.83 -1.91
C GLY A 35 14.52 13.76 -0.84
N LEU A 36 13.56 12.86 -1.07
CA LEU A 36 13.45 11.60 -0.34
C LEU A 36 14.23 10.50 -1.08
N SER A 37 14.56 9.43 -0.39
CA SER A 37 15.08 8.20 -0.97
C SER A 37 14.16 7.06 -0.58
N THR A 38 13.75 6.25 -1.55
CA THR A 38 13.02 5.01 -1.28
C THR A 38 13.95 4.00 -0.62
N THR A 39 13.60 3.55 0.59
CA THR A 39 14.39 2.59 1.35
C THR A 39 13.81 1.18 1.26
N ARG A 40 12.49 1.07 1.07
CA ARG A 40 11.80 -0.22 0.96
C ARG A 40 10.50 -0.10 0.17
N PHE A 41 10.25 -1.07 -0.70
CA PHE A 41 8.95 -1.28 -1.33
C PHE A 41 8.64 -2.76 -1.38
N ILE A 42 7.64 -3.21 -0.59
CA ILE A 42 7.31 -4.62 -0.43
C ILE A 42 5.80 -4.85 -0.28
N THR A 43 5.38 -6.12 -0.28
CA THR A 43 3.98 -6.50 -0.03
C THR A 43 3.62 -6.45 1.45
N GLN A 44 2.32 -6.37 1.76
CA GLN A 44 1.82 -6.51 3.12
C GLN A 44 2.17 -7.87 3.74
N HIS A 45 2.10 -8.95 2.95
CA HIS A 45 2.55 -10.27 3.38
C HIS A 45 3.99 -10.22 3.90
N ASP A 46 4.92 -9.71 3.10
CA ASP A 46 6.35 -9.70 3.42
C ASP A 46 6.67 -8.76 4.58
N TYR A 47 5.87 -7.69 4.74
CA TYR A 47 6.02 -6.76 5.85
C TYR A 47 5.58 -7.40 7.16
N CYS A 48 4.45 -8.11 7.16
CA CYS A 48 3.90 -8.74 8.36
C CYS A 48 4.65 -10.02 8.77
N HIS A 49 5.18 -10.79 7.81
CA HIS A 49 5.76 -12.11 8.06
C HIS A 49 6.80 -12.17 9.19
N PRO A 50 7.75 -11.22 9.35
CA PRO A 50 8.71 -11.22 10.46
C PRO A 50 8.08 -11.08 11.85
N HIS A 51 6.84 -10.60 11.93
CA HIS A 51 6.10 -10.37 13.17
C HIS A 51 5.13 -11.50 13.51
N LEU A 52 5.05 -12.55 12.68
CA LEU A 52 4.18 -13.69 12.90
C LEU A 52 4.86 -14.75 13.78
N ASP A 53 4.17 -15.13 14.85
CA ASP A 53 4.45 -16.30 15.67
C ASP A 53 3.17 -17.13 15.97
N ARG A 54 3.32 -18.22 16.72
CA ARG A 54 2.21 -19.12 17.10
C ARG A 54 1.08 -18.43 17.87
N THR A 55 1.36 -17.35 18.58
CA THR A 55 0.36 -16.58 19.33
C THR A 55 -0.41 -15.62 18.42
N THR A 56 0.18 -15.26 17.29
CA THR A 56 -0.42 -14.38 16.28
C THR A 56 -1.13 -15.13 15.15
N ASP A 57 -1.13 -16.46 15.11
CA ASP A 57 -1.85 -17.24 14.08
C ASP A 57 -3.37 -17.19 14.34
N THR A 58 -4.00 -16.15 13.79
CA THR A 58 -5.42 -15.83 13.95
C THR A 58 -6.03 -15.65 12.57
N GLN A 59 -7.36 -15.69 12.46
CA GLN A 59 -8.02 -15.39 11.18
C GLN A 59 -7.68 -14.00 10.64
N ALA A 60 -7.46 -13.03 11.54
CA ALA A 60 -7.11 -11.67 11.14
C ALA A 60 -5.72 -11.61 10.49
N THR A 61 -4.71 -12.29 11.07
CA THR A 61 -3.38 -12.34 10.48
C THR A 61 -3.36 -13.15 9.19
N GLN A 62 -4.10 -14.27 9.14
CA GLN A 62 -4.28 -15.05 7.91
C GLN A 62 -4.88 -14.20 6.78
N PHE A 63 -5.87 -13.34 7.07
CA PHE A 63 -6.42 -12.39 6.09
C PHE A 63 -5.38 -11.36 5.65
N LEU A 64 -4.67 -10.74 6.61
CA LEU A 64 -3.66 -9.72 6.33
C LEU A 64 -2.49 -10.27 5.49
N THR A 65 -2.16 -11.55 5.63
CA THR A 65 -1.06 -12.18 4.91
C THR A 65 -1.52 -13.10 3.78
N ASP A 66 -2.79 -13.12 3.39
CA ASP A 66 -3.23 -13.99 2.28
C ASP A 66 -2.53 -13.57 0.97
N PRO A 67 -1.70 -14.42 0.35
CA PRO A 67 -0.97 -14.08 -0.87
C PRO A 67 -1.89 -13.92 -2.10
N VAL A 68 -3.13 -14.43 -2.04
CA VAL A 68 -4.15 -14.24 -3.09
C VAL A 68 -5.13 -13.10 -2.72
N GLY A 69 -4.98 -12.53 -1.52
CA GLY A 69 -5.84 -11.49 -0.98
C GLY A 69 -5.07 -10.24 -0.56
N ALA A 70 -5.35 -9.76 0.66
CA ALA A 70 -4.79 -8.49 1.15
C ALA A 70 -3.26 -8.51 1.23
N GLY A 71 -2.66 -9.67 1.49
CA GLY A 71 -1.21 -9.83 1.60
C GLY A 71 -0.46 -9.39 0.35
N SER A 72 -0.99 -9.64 -0.85
CA SER A 72 -0.38 -9.20 -2.11
C SER A 72 -0.97 -7.91 -2.68
N ALA A 73 -2.25 -7.62 -2.42
CA ALA A 73 -2.94 -6.43 -2.91
C ALA A 73 -2.40 -5.14 -2.26
N PHE A 74 -2.15 -5.16 -0.95
CA PHE A 74 -1.61 -4.00 -0.23
C PHE A 74 -0.08 -3.98 -0.29
N LYS A 75 0.48 -2.77 -0.40
CA LYS A 75 1.92 -2.51 -0.48
C LYS A 75 2.37 -1.56 0.62
N ILE A 76 3.62 -1.71 1.02
CA ILE A 76 4.31 -0.80 1.93
C ILE A 76 5.41 -0.10 1.15
N LEU A 77 5.41 1.23 1.18
CA LEU A 77 6.47 2.08 0.68
C LEU A 77 7.07 2.85 1.85
N GLU A 78 8.37 2.67 2.09
CA GLU A 78 9.16 3.42 3.07
C GLU A 78 10.08 4.38 2.30
N GLN A 79 10.03 5.66 2.65
CA GLN A 79 10.90 6.70 2.10
C GLN A 79 11.43 7.58 3.22
N GLU A 80 12.71 7.94 3.11
CA GLU A 80 13.41 8.72 4.13
C GLU A 80 14.13 9.91 3.51
N ARG A 81 14.31 10.99 4.27
CA ARG A 81 15.18 12.09 3.85
C ARG A 81 16.64 11.70 4.14
N PRO A 82 17.54 11.68 3.14
CA PRO A 82 18.95 11.39 3.39
C PRO A 82 19.56 12.42 4.35
N ASN A 83 20.35 11.96 5.33
CA ASN A 83 21.05 12.83 6.28
C ASN A 83 22.01 13.84 5.61
N SER A 84 22.44 13.58 4.37
CA SER A 84 23.26 14.50 3.56
C SER A 84 22.50 15.73 3.06
N ALA A 85 21.17 15.78 3.16
CA ALA A 85 20.34 16.90 2.71
C ALA A 85 20.12 17.99 3.79
N LEU A 86 20.79 17.88 4.94
CA LEU A 86 20.71 18.83 6.07
C LEU A 86 21.97 19.72 6.22
N LEU A 87 22.86 19.72 5.23
CA LEU A 87 24.05 20.60 5.14
C LEU A 87 23.92 21.51 3.92
#